data_AF-A0A5B7U0A6-F1
#
_entry.id   AF-A0A5B7U0A6-F1
#
_cell.length_a   1.000
_cell.length_b   1.000
_cell.length_c   1.000
_cell.angle_alpha   90.00
_cell.angle_beta   90.00
_cell.angle_gamma   90.00
#
_symmetry.space_group_name_H-M   'P 1'
#
loop_
_entity.id
_entity.type
_entity.pdbx_description
1 polymer ?
#
loop_
_entity_poly.entity_id
_entity_poly.type
_entity_poly.pdbx_seq_one_letter_code
_entity_poly.pdbx_strand_id
1 'polypeptide(L)'
;MNVGYLSRLFPLLTFLMLLGCPDVDSFNFLEREITTNNDQTSALDTTYSRNDNIAKDEDTNIISRDQKIKNILTELDSINASFQWKLIKDNLYINKKGQLGLQIDYATEVGNTKYYISNFTDNDQSLNKVIDTASFIHLGSTFYKDKNNIYHYFDMAYGGRFTVYNSKDYATFHVIGDHYAKDKHHIYGERAGVLKNVDYKTFTSEIGAGPYAKDKFGYYFWDELIMTHEEFYKKYKLKSTTLKAFSKIIQN
;
A
#
# COMPACT_ATOMS: atom_id res chain seq x y z
N MET A 1 9.58 26.90 -6.71
CA MET A 1 8.36 26.29 -6.15
C MET A 1 8.70 24.86 -5.74
N ASN A 2 8.03 24.33 -4.71
CA ASN A 2 8.58 23.24 -3.87
C ASN A 2 8.96 21.96 -4.61
N VAL A 3 10.13 21.42 -4.24
CA VAL A 3 10.62 20.09 -4.62
C VAL A 3 10.85 19.29 -3.33
N GLY A 4 10.32 18.07 -3.28
CA GLY A 4 10.79 16.95 -2.45
C GLY A 4 11.24 17.22 -1.01
N TYR A 5 10.29 17.40 -0.08
CA TYR A 5 10.54 17.05 1.32
C TYR A 5 10.27 15.55 1.51
N LEU A 6 11.30 14.72 1.32
CA LEU A 6 11.47 13.39 1.95
C LEU A 6 12.88 12.85 1.67
N SER A 7 13.89 13.50 2.24
CA SER A 7 15.19 12.86 2.47
C SER A 7 15.78 13.36 3.80
N ARG A 8 16.50 12.46 4.50
CA ARG A 8 17.26 12.66 5.75
C ARG A 8 16.47 12.64 7.07
N LEU A 9 16.28 11.42 7.60
CA LEU A 9 16.22 10.97 9.02
C LEU A 9 15.88 9.46 8.99
N PHE A 10 16.53 8.53 9.69
CA PHE A 10 17.88 8.48 10.31
C PHE A 10 18.31 6.98 10.37
N PRO A 11 19.57 6.59 10.11
CA PRO A 11 19.91 5.18 9.86
C PRO A 11 20.18 4.39 11.15
N LEU A 12 19.17 3.81 11.80
CA LEU A 12 19.35 2.72 12.77
C LEU A 12 18.07 1.90 13.09
N LEU A 13 17.47 1.21 12.11
CA LEU A 13 16.49 0.15 12.41
C LEU A 13 16.47 -1.00 11.37
N THR A 14 17.64 -1.35 10.84
CA THR A 14 17.84 -2.49 9.93
C THR A 14 17.83 -3.83 10.69
N PHE A 15 16.71 -4.21 11.29
CA PHE A 15 16.49 -5.61 11.71
C PHE A 15 15.03 -6.09 11.83
N LEU A 16 13.99 -5.25 11.62
CA LEU A 16 12.59 -5.67 11.77
C LEU A 16 11.72 -5.53 10.49
N MET A 17 12.32 -5.71 9.31
CA MET A 17 11.59 -5.89 8.04
C MET A 17 11.62 -7.34 7.51
N LEU A 18 12.10 -8.32 8.31
CA LEU A 18 12.33 -9.70 7.87
C LEU A 18 11.23 -10.72 8.25
N LEU A 19 10.14 -10.27 8.90
CA LEU A 19 8.97 -11.11 9.20
C LEU A 19 7.78 -10.67 8.34
N GLY A 20 7.91 -10.93 7.03
CA GLY A 20 6.92 -10.51 6.04
C GLY A 20 7.47 -10.47 4.62
N CYS A 21 8.39 -11.38 4.26
CA CYS A 21 8.62 -11.68 2.85
C CYS A 21 7.30 -12.26 2.32
N PRO A 22 6.61 -11.65 1.34
CA PRO A 22 5.48 -12.28 0.70
C PRO A 22 5.96 -13.57 0.04
N ASP A 23 5.14 -14.62 0.06
CA ASP A 23 5.44 -15.85 -0.66
C ASP A 23 5.68 -15.57 -2.16
N VAL A 24 6.30 -16.57 -2.79
CA VAL A 24 6.73 -16.55 -4.21
C VAL A 24 5.57 -16.22 -5.18
N ASP A 25 4.32 -16.36 -4.74
CA ASP A 25 3.10 -15.93 -5.44
C ASP A 25 3.01 -14.43 -5.78
N SER A 26 3.81 -13.57 -5.17
CA SER A 26 3.91 -12.16 -5.58
C SER A 26 4.47 -11.96 -6.99
N PHE A 27 5.28 -12.90 -7.51
CA PHE A 27 5.69 -12.93 -8.92
C PHE A 27 4.57 -13.42 -9.84
N ASN A 28 3.72 -14.33 -9.35
CA ASN A 28 2.63 -14.92 -10.12
C ASN A 28 1.56 -13.89 -10.53
N PHE A 29 1.46 -12.73 -9.86
CA PHE A 29 0.46 -11.70 -10.21
C PHE A 29 0.75 -11.06 -11.58
N LEU A 30 2.02 -10.79 -11.90
CA LEU A 30 2.43 -10.29 -13.22
C LEU A 30 2.30 -11.38 -14.31
N GLU A 31 2.69 -12.63 -14.01
CA GLU A 31 2.48 -13.74 -14.94
C GLU A 31 0.99 -14.01 -15.23
N ARG A 32 0.08 -13.73 -14.29
CA ARG A 32 -1.37 -13.89 -14.48
C ARG A 32 -1.96 -12.89 -15.48
N GLU A 33 -1.56 -11.62 -15.43
CA GLU A 33 -1.98 -10.65 -16.46
C GLU A 33 -1.40 -11.00 -17.83
N ILE A 34 -0.17 -11.53 -17.89
CA ILE A 34 0.50 -11.93 -19.13
C ILE A 34 -0.16 -13.18 -19.77
N THR A 35 -0.49 -14.21 -18.98
CA THR A 35 -0.98 -15.52 -19.47
C THR A 35 -2.41 -15.49 -20.03
N THR A 36 -3.26 -14.55 -19.62
CA THR A 36 -4.64 -14.45 -20.15
C THR A 36 -4.75 -14.09 -21.64
N ASN A 37 -3.63 -13.79 -22.32
CA ASN A 37 -3.58 -13.59 -23.77
C ASN A 37 -3.32 -14.88 -24.58
N ASN A 38 -3.07 -16.03 -23.95
CA ASN A 38 -2.84 -17.31 -24.63
C ASN A 38 -3.61 -18.45 -23.96
N ASP A 39 -4.86 -18.64 -24.39
CA ASP A 39 -5.68 -19.77 -23.96
C ASP A 39 -5.43 -20.98 -24.89
N GLN A 40 -4.77 -22.04 -24.39
CA GLN A 40 -5.13 -23.43 -24.75
C GLN A 40 -4.48 -24.52 -23.85
N THR A 41 -5.35 -25.45 -23.44
CA THR A 41 -5.11 -26.87 -23.08
C THR A 41 -4.44 -27.27 -21.75
N SER A 42 -5.31 -27.83 -20.89
CA SER A 42 -5.18 -29.08 -20.12
C SER A 42 -4.14 -29.25 -19.00
N ALA A 43 -4.70 -29.31 -17.79
CA ALA A 43 -4.23 -29.96 -16.57
C ALA A 43 -3.31 -31.20 -16.69
N LEU A 44 -2.39 -31.33 -15.74
CA LEU A 44 -2.41 -32.45 -14.77
C LEU A 44 -1.58 -32.14 -13.51
N ASP A 45 -2.04 -32.70 -12.39
CA ASP A 45 -1.47 -32.61 -11.04
C ASP A 45 -0.46 -33.75 -10.81
N THR A 46 0.72 -33.50 -10.21
CA THR A 46 1.46 -34.48 -9.39
C THR A 46 2.69 -33.92 -8.66
N THR A 47 2.57 -33.84 -7.32
CA THR A 47 3.58 -34.18 -6.30
C THR A 47 5.09 -34.12 -6.63
N TYR A 48 5.80 -33.18 -6.01
CA TYR A 48 7.27 -33.21 -5.87
C TYR A 48 7.75 -34.36 -4.97
N SER A 49 8.74 -35.13 -5.44
CA SER A 49 9.66 -35.87 -4.57
C SER A 49 11.09 -35.55 -4.97
N ARG A 50 11.96 -35.32 -3.97
CA ARG A 50 13.40 -35.13 -4.19
C ARG A 50 14.02 -36.38 -4.81
N ASN A 51 14.98 -36.18 -5.72
CA ASN A 51 16.18 -37.00 -5.79
C ASN A 51 17.33 -36.18 -6.38
N ASP A 52 18.41 -36.07 -5.63
CA ASP A 52 19.64 -35.42 -6.07
C ASP A 52 20.35 -36.33 -7.10
N ASN A 53 20.67 -35.79 -8.28
CA ASN A 53 21.71 -36.34 -9.14
C ASN A 53 22.35 -35.22 -9.94
N ILE A 54 23.64 -35.01 -9.71
CA ILE A 54 24.44 -33.98 -10.38
C ILE A 54 24.83 -34.49 -11.77
N ALA A 55 24.13 -34.02 -12.80
CA ALA A 55 24.62 -34.04 -14.17
C ALA A 55 25.16 -32.65 -14.51
N LYS A 56 26.44 -32.56 -14.88
CA LYS A 56 26.98 -31.36 -15.53
C LYS A 56 26.67 -31.47 -17.01
N ASP A 57 25.81 -30.59 -17.51
CA ASP A 57 25.97 -29.84 -18.75
C ASP A 57 24.64 -29.20 -19.11
N GLU A 58 24.56 -27.87 -18.96
CA GLU A 58 23.78 -27.00 -19.85
C GLU A 58 24.19 -25.54 -19.57
N ASP A 59 24.37 -24.77 -20.65
CA ASP A 59 24.84 -23.38 -20.61
C ASP A 59 23.68 -22.46 -20.17
N THR A 60 23.27 -22.63 -18.91
CA THR A 60 22.18 -21.87 -18.31
C THR A 60 22.61 -20.42 -18.17
N ASN A 61 22.07 -19.57 -19.05
CA ASN A 61 22.21 -18.13 -18.97
C ASN A 61 21.43 -17.61 -17.75
N ILE A 62 21.99 -17.79 -16.55
CA ILE A 62 21.38 -17.38 -15.28
C ILE A 62 21.44 -15.86 -15.20
N ILE A 63 20.41 -15.22 -15.77
CA ILE A 63 20.18 -13.78 -15.70
C ILE A 63 20.12 -13.39 -14.22
N SER A 64 21.01 -12.48 -13.81
CA SER A 64 21.09 -12.01 -12.42
C SER A 64 19.80 -11.32 -11.97
N ARG A 65 19.54 -11.30 -10.65
CA ARG A 65 18.37 -10.61 -10.06
C ARG A 65 18.25 -9.18 -10.59
N ASP A 66 19.32 -8.41 -10.50
CA ASP A 66 19.42 -7.03 -10.99
C ASP A 66 19.03 -6.89 -12.46
N GLN A 67 19.45 -7.84 -13.30
CA GLN A 67 19.11 -7.81 -14.73
C GLN A 67 17.65 -8.19 -14.99
N LYS A 68 17.08 -9.13 -14.23
CA LYS A 68 15.63 -9.42 -14.28
C LYS A 68 14.81 -8.17 -13.91
N ILE A 69 15.20 -7.44 -12.87
CA ILE A 69 14.49 -6.23 -12.44
C ILE A 69 14.65 -5.09 -13.48
N LYS A 70 15.85 -4.89 -14.04
CA LYS A 70 16.05 -3.93 -15.15
C LYS A 70 15.20 -4.25 -16.37
N ASN A 71 15.02 -5.53 -16.69
CA ASN A 71 14.13 -5.95 -17.78
C ASN A 71 12.66 -5.57 -17.48
N ILE A 72 12.16 -5.83 -16.26
CA ILE A 72 10.81 -5.43 -15.82
C ILE A 72 10.61 -3.91 -15.92
N LEU A 73 11.57 -3.11 -15.45
CA LEU A 73 11.49 -1.64 -15.56
C LEU A 73 11.40 -1.18 -17.02
N THR A 74 12.22 -1.76 -17.91
CA THR A 74 12.23 -1.46 -19.35
C THR A 74 10.93 -1.86 -20.04
N GLU A 75 10.34 -2.98 -19.63
CA GLU A 75 9.05 -3.46 -20.14
C GLU A 75 7.90 -2.55 -19.68
N LEU A 76 7.87 -2.16 -18.40
CA LEU A 76 6.90 -1.19 -17.87
C LEU A 76 6.99 0.16 -18.60
N ASP A 77 8.18 0.69 -18.84
CA ASP A 77 8.38 1.91 -19.64
C ASP A 77 7.82 1.77 -21.05
N SER A 78 8.05 0.61 -21.69
CA SER A 78 7.56 0.29 -23.03
C SER A 78 6.03 0.18 -23.09
N ILE A 79 5.42 -0.49 -22.11
CA ILE A 79 3.96 -0.59 -21.96
C ILE A 79 3.36 0.80 -21.76
N ASN A 80 3.92 1.60 -20.85
CA ASN A 80 3.45 2.95 -20.54
C ASN A 80 3.51 3.89 -21.75
N ALA A 81 4.61 3.87 -22.50
CA ALA A 81 4.76 4.61 -23.74
C ALA A 81 3.71 4.18 -24.79
N SER A 82 3.42 2.87 -24.87
CA SER A 82 2.39 2.34 -25.78
C SER A 82 0.98 2.79 -25.39
N PHE A 83 0.67 2.89 -24.10
CA PHE A 83 -0.66 3.18 -23.57
C PHE A 83 -1.02 4.67 -23.61
N GLN A 84 -0.03 5.57 -23.58
CA GLN A 84 -0.23 7.02 -23.69
C GLN A 84 -1.21 7.56 -22.63
N TRP A 85 -0.90 7.24 -21.36
CA TRP A 85 -1.66 7.66 -20.19
C TRP A 85 -1.84 9.18 -20.11
N LYS A 86 -3.06 9.63 -19.81
CA LYS A 86 -3.43 11.03 -19.58
C LYS A 86 -4.03 11.18 -18.19
N LEU A 87 -3.54 12.15 -17.41
CA LEU A 87 -4.06 12.44 -16.08
C LEU A 87 -5.51 12.92 -16.19
N ILE A 88 -6.40 12.37 -15.36
CA ILE A 88 -7.74 12.92 -15.11
C ILE A 88 -7.64 13.89 -13.93
N LYS A 89 -7.24 13.37 -12.76
CA LYS A 89 -6.97 14.10 -11.49
C LYS A 89 -6.45 13.11 -10.46
N ASP A 90 -5.87 13.60 -9.36
CA ASP A 90 -5.65 12.79 -8.14
C ASP A 90 -4.96 11.43 -8.38
N ASN A 91 -3.88 11.44 -9.19
CA ASN A 91 -3.15 10.26 -9.67
C ASN A 91 -3.97 9.22 -10.47
N LEU A 92 -5.23 9.48 -10.77
CA LEU A 92 -6.05 8.66 -11.67
C LEU A 92 -5.83 9.10 -13.13
N TYR A 93 -5.38 8.17 -13.96
CA TYR A 93 -5.12 8.35 -15.39
C TYR A 93 -6.08 7.51 -16.24
N ILE A 94 -6.20 7.88 -17.51
CA ILE A 94 -6.86 7.08 -18.56
C ILE A 94 -5.92 6.90 -19.75
N ASN A 95 -5.83 5.68 -20.29
CA ASN A 95 -5.03 5.38 -21.46
C ASN A 95 -5.82 5.55 -22.77
N LYS A 96 -5.14 5.44 -23.92
CA LYS A 96 -5.76 5.58 -25.25
C LYS A 96 -6.84 4.54 -25.58
N LYS A 97 -6.92 3.44 -24.82
CA LYS A 97 -7.97 2.41 -24.93
C LYS A 97 -9.17 2.68 -24.01
N GLY A 98 -9.13 3.74 -23.19
CA GLY A 98 -10.16 4.07 -22.21
C GLY A 98 -10.03 3.37 -20.86
N GLN A 99 -8.97 2.59 -20.64
CA GLN A 99 -8.70 1.92 -19.36
C GLN A 99 -8.21 2.95 -18.32
N LEU A 100 -8.74 2.86 -17.10
CA LEU A 100 -8.31 3.66 -15.95
C LEU A 100 -7.09 3.02 -15.29
N GLY A 101 -6.23 3.85 -14.69
CA GLY A 101 -5.10 3.39 -13.91
C GLY A 101 -4.73 4.41 -12.83
N LEU A 102 -4.56 3.96 -11.59
CA LEU A 102 -3.96 4.77 -10.54
C LEU A 102 -2.44 4.74 -10.71
N GLN A 103 -1.83 5.88 -11.04
CA GLN A 103 -0.38 5.98 -11.16
C GLN A 103 0.27 5.92 -9.78
N ILE A 104 1.28 5.07 -9.67
CA ILE A 104 2.13 4.92 -8.49
C ILE A 104 3.61 4.98 -8.89
N ASP A 105 4.49 5.25 -7.93
CA ASP A 105 5.92 5.01 -8.10
C ASP A 105 6.24 3.53 -7.92
N TYR A 106 6.94 2.95 -8.90
CA TYR A 106 7.45 1.58 -8.84
C TYR A 106 8.95 1.65 -8.60
N ALA A 107 9.36 1.64 -7.33
CA ALA A 107 10.75 1.75 -6.91
C ALA A 107 11.36 0.39 -6.59
N THR A 108 12.61 0.19 -7.02
CA THR A 108 13.40 -1.05 -6.85
C THR A 108 14.84 -0.70 -6.46
N GLU A 109 15.63 -1.71 -6.09
CA GLU A 109 17.05 -1.58 -5.74
C GLU A 109 17.95 -1.11 -6.92
N VAL A 110 17.49 -1.27 -8.17
CA VAL A 110 18.27 -0.94 -9.39
C VAL A 110 17.69 0.19 -10.24
N GLY A 111 16.56 0.79 -9.82
CA GLY A 111 15.90 1.87 -10.56
C GLY A 111 14.44 2.05 -10.18
N ASN A 112 13.78 3.03 -10.81
CA ASN A 112 12.38 3.34 -10.58
C ASN A 112 11.66 3.69 -11.89
N THR A 113 10.38 3.35 -11.98
CA THR A 113 9.47 3.76 -13.07
C THR A 113 8.09 4.12 -12.49
N LYS A 114 7.10 4.39 -13.34
CA LYS A 114 5.69 4.51 -12.96
C LYS A 114 4.96 3.20 -13.26
N TYR A 115 4.15 2.74 -12.32
CA TYR A 115 3.17 1.67 -12.58
C TYR A 115 1.75 2.27 -12.52
N TYR A 116 0.80 1.61 -13.19
CA TYR A 116 -0.59 2.07 -13.28
C TYR A 116 -1.50 0.92 -12.87
N ILE A 117 -1.93 0.92 -11.61
CA ILE A 117 -2.85 -0.09 -11.08
C ILE A 117 -4.18 0.04 -11.79
N SER A 118 -4.59 -0.95 -12.59
CA SER A 118 -5.84 -0.91 -13.38
C SER A 118 -6.99 -1.77 -12.84
N ASN A 119 -6.68 -2.64 -11.86
CA ASN A 119 -7.62 -3.48 -11.12
C ASN A 119 -7.35 -3.36 -9.60
N PHE A 120 -8.35 -3.52 -8.73
CA PHE A 120 -8.13 -3.53 -7.28
C PHE A 120 -7.40 -4.80 -6.81
N THR A 121 -6.40 -4.64 -5.94
CA THR A 121 -5.48 -5.72 -5.54
C THR A 121 -6.15 -6.82 -4.70
N ASP A 122 -7.30 -6.56 -4.08
CA ASP A 122 -8.00 -7.49 -3.19
C ASP A 122 -9.02 -8.39 -3.90
N ASN A 123 -9.55 -7.97 -5.05
CA ASN A 123 -10.67 -8.63 -5.73
C ASN A 123 -10.59 -8.65 -7.27
N ASP A 124 -9.52 -8.11 -7.84
CA ASP A 124 -9.23 -8.03 -9.28
C ASP A 124 -10.33 -7.34 -10.13
N GLN A 125 -11.18 -6.52 -9.51
CA GLN A 125 -12.14 -5.71 -10.26
C GLN A 125 -11.44 -4.53 -10.92
N SER A 126 -11.62 -4.40 -12.24
CA SER A 126 -11.13 -3.25 -13.00
C SER A 126 -11.68 -1.92 -12.48
N LEU A 127 -10.80 -0.93 -12.33
CA LEU A 127 -11.14 0.42 -11.86
C LEU A 127 -12.26 1.05 -12.70
N ASN A 128 -12.28 0.77 -14.01
CA ASN A 128 -13.32 1.21 -14.95
C ASN A 128 -14.76 0.86 -14.55
N LYS A 129 -14.96 -0.21 -13.77
CA LYS A 129 -16.30 -0.68 -13.36
C LYS A 129 -16.80 -0.05 -12.06
N VAL A 130 -15.91 0.57 -11.28
CA VAL A 130 -16.19 0.93 -9.87
C VAL A 130 -15.97 2.43 -9.61
N ILE A 131 -14.98 3.06 -10.23
CA ILE A 131 -14.64 4.46 -9.98
C ILE A 131 -15.58 5.41 -10.74
N ASP A 132 -16.30 6.25 -9.99
CA ASP A 132 -16.94 7.44 -10.53
C ASP A 132 -15.90 8.56 -10.72
N THR A 133 -15.32 8.61 -11.92
CA THR A 133 -14.25 9.57 -12.28
C THR A 133 -14.67 11.03 -12.07
N ALA A 134 -15.97 11.35 -12.16
CA ALA A 134 -16.47 12.70 -11.93
C ALA A 134 -16.29 13.15 -10.47
N SER A 135 -16.56 12.28 -9.50
CA SER A 135 -16.47 12.60 -8.06
C SER A 135 -15.25 12.05 -7.32
N PHE A 136 -14.42 11.23 -7.97
CA PHE A 136 -13.15 10.74 -7.40
C PHE A 136 -12.24 11.88 -6.91
N ILE A 137 -11.74 11.80 -5.68
CA ILE A 137 -10.84 12.79 -5.07
C ILE A 137 -9.82 12.10 -4.15
N HIS A 138 -8.61 12.65 -4.09
CA HIS A 138 -7.64 12.36 -3.01
C HIS A 138 -8.01 13.18 -1.75
N LEU A 139 -7.88 12.58 -0.57
CA LEU A 139 -8.23 13.22 0.70
C LEU A 139 -7.01 13.58 1.56
N GLY A 140 -5.80 13.27 1.10
CA GLY A 140 -4.58 13.27 1.90
C GLY A 140 -4.22 11.88 2.43
N SER A 141 -2.97 11.70 2.88
CA SER A 141 -2.41 10.39 3.24
C SER A 141 -2.64 9.40 2.08
N THR A 142 -3.04 8.16 2.36
CA THR A 142 -3.28 7.08 1.40
C THR A 142 -4.73 6.95 0.94
N PHE A 143 -5.61 7.89 1.33
CA PHE A 143 -7.05 7.74 1.19
C PHE A 143 -7.64 8.57 0.03
N TYR A 144 -8.57 7.95 -0.69
CA TYR A 144 -9.36 8.57 -1.76
C TYR A 144 -10.83 8.23 -1.54
N LYS A 145 -11.74 8.96 -2.19
CA LYS A 145 -13.16 8.56 -2.27
C LYS A 145 -13.81 9.07 -3.54
N ASP A 146 -14.98 8.54 -3.85
CA ASP A 146 -15.92 9.15 -4.79
C ASP A 146 -17.32 9.26 -4.14
N LYS A 147 -18.37 9.48 -4.93
CA LYS A 147 -19.77 9.57 -4.47
C LYS A 147 -20.42 8.23 -4.10
N ASN A 148 -19.70 7.12 -4.19
CA ASN A 148 -20.20 5.76 -3.95
C ASN A 148 -19.33 4.99 -2.95
N ASN A 149 -18.01 5.16 -3.01
CA ASN A 149 -17.02 4.29 -2.38
C ASN A 149 -15.89 5.08 -1.67
N ILE A 150 -15.19 4.39 -0.78
CA ILE A 150 -13.92 4.82 -0.19
C ILE A 150 -12.81 3.94 -0.79
N TYR A 151 -11.65 4.51 -1.07
CA TYR A 151 -10.48 3.77 -1.56
C TYR A 151 -9.24 4.05 -0.73
N HIS A 152 -8.32 3.09 -0.76
CA HIS A 152 -7.10 3.14 0.03
C HIS A 152 -5.93 2.53 -0.75
N TYR A 153 -4.87 3.33 -0.93
CA TYR A 153 -3.61 2.94 -1.56
C TYR A 153 -2.51 2.78 -0.50
N PHE A 154 -2.21 1.55 -0.08
CA PHE A 154 -1.11 1.30 0.85
C PHE A 154 0.19 1.02 0.07
N ASP A 155 1.17 1.91 0.21
CA ASP A 155 2.45 1.83 -0.51
C ASP A 155 3.34 0.68 0.01
N MET A 156 4.01 -0.01 -0.90
CA MET A 156 4.92 -1.12 -0.61
C MET A 156 6.11 -1.11 -1.59
N ALA A 157 7.20 -1.80 -1.24
CA ALA A 157 8.28 -2.05 -2.19
C ALA A 157 7.77 -2.83 -3.40
N TYR A 158 8.26 -2.49 -4.61
CA TYR A 158 7.73 -3.01 -5.88
C TYR A 158 6.25 -2.65 -6.14
N GLY A 159 5.80 -1.51 -5.59
CA GLY A 159 4.46 -0.97 -5.78
C GLY A 159 3.46 -1.39 -4.69
N GLY A 160 2.48 -0.54 -4.42
CA GLY A 160 1.50 -0.72 -3.35
C GLY A 160 0.21 -1.43 -3.76
N ARG A 161 -0.68 -1.58 -2.77
CA ARG A 161 -2.00 -2.20 -2.90
C ARG A 161 -3.07 -1.12 -2.99
N PHE A 162 -3.90 -1.14 -4.03
CA PHE A 162 -5.08 -0.28 -4.13
C PHE A 162 -6.34 -1.11 -3.86
N THR A 163 -7.12 -0.69 -2.87
CA THR A 163 -8.27 -1.43 -2.33
C THR A 163 -9.51 -0.54 -2.27
N VAL A 164 -10.68 -1.17 -2.37
CA VAL A 164 -11.98 -0.48 -2.29
C VAL A 164 -12.77 -0.95 -1.07
N TYR A 165 -13.33 0.01 -0.33
CA TYR A 165 -14.31 -0.24 0.72
C TYR A 165 -15.68 0.23 0.22
N ASN A 166 -16.56 -0.74 -0.07
CA ASN A 166 -17.97 -0.52 -0.41
C ASN A 166 -18.77 -0.13 0.84
N SER A 167 -18.42 1.01 1.46
CA SER A 167 -19.07 1.57 2.65
C SER A 167 -20.19 2.54 2.24
N LYS A 168 -21.37 2.40 2.84
CA LYS A 168 -22.47 3.37 2.66
C LYS A 168 -22.19 4.73 3.34
N ASP A 169 -21.13 4.82 4.15
CA ASP A 169 -20.79 5.99 4.93
C ASP A 169 -19.72 6.89 4.27
N TYR A 170 -19.40 6.68 2.98
CA TYR A 170 -18.48 7.50 2.16
C TYR A 170 -18.72 9.02 2.29
N ALA A 171 -19.97 9.44 2.48
CA ALA A 171 -20.37 10.83 2.68
C ALA A 171 -19.75 11.43 3.96
N THR A 172 -19.59 10.62 5.01
CA THR A 172 -18.99 11.02 6.30
C THR A 172 -17.48 10.81 6.37
N PHE A 173 -16.90 10.09 5.40
CA PHE A 173 -15.48 9.71 5.43
C PHE A 173 -14.55 10.92 5.27
N HIS A 174 -13.61 11.07 6.20
CA HIS A 174 -12.58 12.12 6.23
C HIS A 174 -11.29 11.65 6.92
N VAL A 175 -10.16 12.24 6.54
CA VAL A 175 -8.84 12.00 7.13
C VAL A 175 -8.74 12.67 8.51
N ILE A 176 -8.06 12.01 9.46
CA ILE A 176 -7.77 12.51 10.81
C ILE A 176 -6.28 12.28 11.14
N GLY A 177 -5.53 13.36 11.38
CA GLY A 177 -4.08 13.27 11.57
C GLY A 177 -3.33 12.93 10.27
N ASP A 178 -2.17 12.28 10.41
CA ASP A 178 -1.26 12.02 9.28
C ASP A 178 -1.52 10.69 8.55
N HIS A 179 -1.98 9.65 9.26
CA HIS A 179 -2.04 8.26 8.77
C HIS A 179 -3.37 7.54 9.08
N TYR A 180 -4.42 8.30 9.43
CA TYR A 180 -5.71 7.74 9.81
C TYR A 180 -6.86 8.46 9.13
N ALA A 181 -8.00 7.79 9.03
CA ALA A 181 -9.27 8.36 8.57
C ALA A 181 -10.44 7.74 9.35
N LYS A 182 -11.62 8.32 9.23
CA LYS A 182 -12.85 7.77 9.83
C LYS A 182 -14.08 8.05 8.99
N ASP A 183 -15.01 7.10 8.98
CA ASP A 183 -16.41 7.34 8.61
C ASP A 183 -17.27 7.42 9.88
N LYS A 184 -18.58 7.21 9.75
CA LYS A 184 -19.56 7.22 10.86
C LYS A 184 -19.40 6.07 11.85
N HIS A 185 -18.83 4.93 11.43
CA HIS A 185 -18.83 3.67 12.18
C HIS A 185 -17.43 3.08 12.38
N HIS A 186 -16.46 3.41 11.53
CA HIS A 186 -15.15 2.79 11.47
C HIS A 186 -14.02 3.83 11.57
N ILE A 187 -12.89 3.38 12.14
CA ILE A 187 -11.59 4.04 12.03
C ILE A 187 -10.76 3.25 11.03
N TYR A 188 -10.02 3.97 10.19
CA TYR A 188 -9.13 3.44 9.18
C TYR A 188 -7.70 3.89 9.49
N GLY A 189 -6.75 2.97 9.48
CA GLY A 189 -5.32 3.26 9.54
C GLY A 189 -4.64 2.88 8.23
N GLU A 190 -3.67 3.69 7.82
CA GLU A 190 -2.92 3.56 6.56
C GLU A 190 -2.30 2.17 6.34
N ARG A 191 -1.90 1.46 7.40
CA ARG A 191 -1.32 0.10 7.27
C ARG A 191 -2.36 -1.02 7.22
N ALA A 192 -3.35 -0.97 8.10
CA ALA A 192 -4.27 -2.09 8.36
C ALA A 192 -5.63 -1.96 7.66
N GLY A 193 -5.95 -0.80 7.07
CA GLY A 193 -7.31 -0.49 6.66
C GLY A 193 -8.21 -0.31 7.88
N VAL A 194 -9.34 -1.01 7.94
CA VAL A 194 -10.29 -0.92 9.06
C VAL A 194 -9.67 -1.43 10.36
N LEU A 195 -9.50 -0.54 11.35
CA LEU A 195 -8.96 -0.88 12.66
C LEU A 195 -9.96 -1.70 13.49
N LYS A 196 -9.44 -2.66 14.24
CA LYS A 196 -10.19 -3.47 15.21
C LYS A 196 -9.73 -3.12 16.62
N ASN A 197 -10.58 -3.37 17.62
CA ASN A 197 -10.27 -3.17 19.05
C ASN A 197 -9.90 -1.72 19.44
N VAL A 198 -10.39 -0.73 18.70
CA VAL A 198 -10.30 0.70 19.01
C VAL A 198 -11.66 1.26 19.44
N ASP A 199 -11.67 2.24 20.34
CA ASP A 199 -12.88 2.97 20.72
C ASP A 199 -13.15 4.14 19.77
N TYR A 200 -14.00 3.90 18.77
CA TYR A 200 -14.41 4.87 17.75
C TYR A 200 -14.82 6.26 18.30
N LYS A 201 -15.41 6.33 19.50
CA LYS A 201 -15.91 7.58 20.10
C LYS A 201 -14.78 8.47 20.62
N THR A 202 -13.71 7.88 21.12
CA THR A 202 -12.58 8.57 21.74
C THR A 202 -11.31 8.55 20.89
N PHE A 203 -11.29 7.79 19.79
CA PHE A 203 -10.17 7.72 18.87
C PHE A 203 -9.86 9.10 18.23
N THR A 204 -8.61 9.52 18.37
CA THR A 204 -8.06 10.79 17.89
C THR A 204 -6.67 10.60 17.31
N SER A 205 -6.35 11.36 16.26
CA SER A 205 -4.99 11.57 15.74
C SER A 205 -4.78 13.06 15.43
N GLU A 206 -3.52 13.49 15.27
CA GLU A 206 -3.12 14.90 15.11
C GLU A 206 -2.14 15.04 13.93
N ILE A 207 -2.30 16.08 13.08
CA ILE A 207 -1.40 16.32 11.93
C ILE A 207 -0.02 16.75 12.45
N GLY A 208 1.05 16.07 12.03
CA GLY A 208 2.42 16.21 12.53
C GLY A 208 2.70 15.41 13.81
N ALA A 209 1.86 14.43 14.15
CA ALA A 209 2.18 13.44 15.19
C ALA A 209 2.97 12.25 14.62
N GLY A 210 2.88 11.98 13.31
CA GLY A 210 3.29 10.72 12.70
C GLY A 210 2.23 9.63 12.89
N PRO A 211 2.58 8.34 12.78
CA PRO A 211 1.64 7.22 12.80
C PRO A 211 1.15 6.89 14.22
N TYR A 212 0.84 7.91 15.01
CA TYR A 212 0.37 7.78 16.39
C TYR A 212 -1.08 8.26 16.51
N ALA A 213 -1.83 7.54 17.32
CA ALA A 213 -3.21 7.86 17.69
C ALA A 213 -3.44 7.54 19.18
N LYS A 214 -4.60 7.94 19.71
CA LYS A 214 -5.04 7.53 21.04
C LYS A 214 -6.55 7.44 21.12
N ASP A 215 -7.04 6.59 22.02
CA ASP A 215 -8.44 6.51 22.42
C ASP A 215 -8.54 6.36 23.96
N LYS A 216 -9.65 5.86 24.50
CA LYS A 216 -9.82 5.64 25.95
C LYS A 216 -8.94 4.53 26.55
N PHE A 217 -8.40 3.61 25.75
CA PHE A 217 -7.57 2.50 26.21
C PHE A 217 -6.11 2.93 26.34
N GLY A 218 -5.60 3.69 25.37
CA GLY A 218 -4.23 4.18 25.40
C GLY A 218 -3.78 4.85 24.12
N TYR A 219 -2.47 4.74 23.85
CA TYR A 219 -1.77 5.28 22.70
C TYR A 219 -1.38 4.16 21.74
N TYR A 220 -1.55 4.43 20.45
CA TYR A 220 -1.35 3.51 19.35
C TYR A 220 -0.16 3.94 18.49
N PHE A 221 0.49 2.97 17.86
CA PHE A 221 1.44 3.16 16.77
C PHE A 221 0.96 2.28 15.61
N TRP A 222 0.61 2.91 14.48
CA TRP A 222 -0.21 2.28 13.44
C TRP A 222 -1.50 1.69 14.03
N ASP A 223 -1.69 0.39 13.86
CA ASP A 223 -2.84 -0.41 14.29
C ASP A 223 -2.66 -1.07 15.68
N GLU A 224 -1.50 -0.92 16.32
CA GLU A 224 -1.14 -1.57 17.59
C GLU A 224 -1.26 -0.63 18.79
N LEU A 225 -1.89 -1.09 19.88
CA LEU A 225 -1.90 -0.41 21.18
C LEU A 225 -0.53 -0.61 21.87
N ILE A 226 0.30 0.41 21.89
CA ILE A 226 1.68 0.32 22.40
C ILE A 226 1.84 0.77 23.86
N MET A 227 0.87 1.49 24.43
CA MET A 227 0.91 1.93 25.82
C MET A 227 -0.48 2.33 26.33
N THR A 228 -0.97 1.68 27.39
CA THR A 228 -2.20 2.10 28.07
C THR A 228 -2.02 3.44 28.80
N HIS A 229 -3.12 4.14 29.10
CA HIS A 229 -3.04 5.36 29.92
C HIS A 229 -2.49 5.10 31.34
N GLU A 230 -2.71 3.91 31.88
CA GLU A 230 -2.17 3.51 33.18
C GLU A 230 -0.64 3.35 33.13
N GLU A 231 -0.11 2.69 32.11
CA GLU A 231 1.34 2.55 31.90
C GLU A 231 2.01 3.90 31.62
N PHE A 232 1.38 4.75 30.80
CA PHE A 232 1.85 6.11 30.55
C PHE A 232 1.96 6.92 31.86
N TYR A 233 0.92 6.89 32.70
CA TYR A 233 0.96 7.54 34.00
C TYR A 233 2.01 6.91 34.94
N LYS A 234 2.11 5.58 35.00
CA LYS A 234 3.12 4.88 35.83
C LYS A 234 4.55 5.28 35.43
N LYS A 235 4.85 5.35 34.14
CA LYS A 235 6.19 5.65 33.60
C LYS A 235 6.53 7.14 33.67
N TYR A 236 5.65 8.03 33.21
CA TYR A 236 5.95 9.45 33.02
C TYR A 236 5.36 10.38 34.11
N LYS A 237 4.51 9.86 35.00
CA LYS A 237 3.74 10.63 36.01
C LYS A 237 2.82 11.73 35.43
N LEU A 238 2.55 11.67 34.13
CA LEU A 238 1.63 12.55 33.41
C LEU A 238 0.28 11.86 33.21
N LYS A 239 -0.83 12.55 33.49
CA LYS A 239 -2.18 11.99 33.30
C LYS A 239 -2.58 11.85 31.83
N SER A 240 -2.08 12.74 30.98
CA SER A 240 -2.33 12.76 29.54
C SER A 240 -1.32 13.66 28.83
N THR A 241 -1.19 13.53 27.52
CA THR A 241 -0.40 14.44 26.67
C THR A 241 -1.00 14.56 25.26
N THR A 242 -0.50 15.50 24.45
CA THR A 242 -0.81 15.59 23.01
C THR A 242 -0.05 14.51 22.24
N LEU A 243 -0.56 14.07 21.09
CA LEU A 243 0.10 13.03 20.30
C LEU A 243 1.47 13.49 19.77
N LYS A 244 1.61 14.77 19.43
CA LYS A 244 2.91 15.38 19.06
C LYS A 244 3.96 15.38 20.17
N ALA A 245 3.52 15.44 21.42
CA ALA A 245 4.42 15.33 22.57
C ALA A 245 4.70 13.86 22.89
N PHE A 246 3.70 12.99 22.78
CA PHE A 246 3.86 11.54 22.94
C PHE A 246 4.85 10.94 21.94
N SER A 247 4.74 11.26 20.64
CA SER A 247 5.65 10.73 19.61
C SER A 247 7.10 11.11 19.88
N LYS A 248 7.35 12.35 20.33
CA LYS A 248 8.69 12.80 20.78
C LYS A 248 9.17 12.10 22.05
N ILE A 249 8.28 11.75 22.97
CA ILE A 249 8.62 11.06 24.24
C ILE A 249 8.97 9.59 24.01
N ILE A 250 8.38 8.93 23.01
CA ILE A 250 8.60 7.51 22.71
C ILE A 250 9.80 7.27 21.78
N GLN A 251 10.23 8.29 21.02
CA GLN A 251 11.40 8.23 20.15
C GLN A 251 12.74 8.50 20.85
N ASN A 252 12.72 8.83 22.16
CA ASN A 252 13.89 9.09 23.01
C ASN A 252 13.95 8.12 24.20
#